data_AF-A0AAF0ECI8-F1
#
_entry.id   AF-A0AAF0ECI8-F1
#
_cell.length_a   1.000
_cell.length_b   1.000
_cell.length_c   1.000
_cell.angle_alpha   90.00
_cell.angle_beta   90.00
_cell.angle_gamma   90.00
#
_symmetry.space_group_name_H-M   'P 1'
#
loop_
_entity.id
_entity.type
_entity.pdbx_description
1 polymer ?
#
loop_
_entity_poly.entity_id
_entity_poly.type
_entity_poly.pdbx_seq_one_letter_code
_entity_poly.pdbx_strand_id
1 'polypeptide(L)'
;MSEHETKEPVETGAEAEHDPHYDPVIKLEHQVEVKTHEEDEDVQFKIRAKLFRFDKESKEWKERGTGDVRLLKHKETKKVRLVMRRDKTLKVCANHFLSSDIKLQPNVGSDRSWVYNVTADVSDGEPVAETLAIRFANSENAELFKKEFEAAQEANKQAAGEKKDDGDATAKKEDADAASKAEEKKE
;
A
#
# COMPACT_ATOMS: atom_id res chain seq x y z
N MET A 1 40.33 10.18 -69.08
CA MET A 1 39.17 9.39 -69.52
C MET A 1 39.09 8.23 -68.53
N SER A 2 38.26 8.38 -67.49
CA SER A 2 36.96 7.68 -67.36
C SER A 2 37.23 6.32 -66.69
N GLU A 3 36.62 5.89 -65.59
CA GLU A 3 35.25 6.09 -65.11
C GLU A 3 35.21 6.02 -63.57
N HIS A 4 34.41 6.89 -62.96
CA HIS A 4 34.03 6.82 -61.56
C HIS A 4 32.90 5.78 -61.46
N GLU A 5 33.15 4.64 -60.83
CA GLU A 5 32.11 3.62 -60.61
C GLU A 5 31.16 4.12 -59.51
N THR A 6 29.97 4.53 -59.92
CA THR A 6 28.89 4.96 -59.02
C THR A 6 28.35 3.72 -58.28
N LYS A 7 28.61 3.63 -56.98
CA LYS A 7 28.01 2.63 -56.11
C LYS A 7 26.54 3.01 -55.88
N GLU A 8 25.61 2.24 -56.44
CA GLU A 8 24.19 2.38 -56.14
C GLU A 8 23.91 2.11 -54.65
N PRO A 9 22.99 2.85 -54.00
CA PRO A 9 22.60 2.54 -52.65
C PRO A 9 21.77 1.25 -52.68
N VAL A 10 22.22 0.24 -51.92
CA VAL A 10 21.42 -0.96 -51.66
C VAL A 10 20.19 -0.51 -50.88
N GLU A 11 19.03 -0.45 -51.54
CA GLU A 11 17.74 -0.42 -50.86
C GLU A 11 17.61 -1.73 -50.07
N THR A 12 17.90 -1.66 -48.77
CA THR A 12 17.44 -2.67 -47.83
C THR A 12 15.92 -2.56 -47.80
N GLY A 13 15.25 -3.43 -48.54
CA GLY A 13 13.80 -3.62 -48.46
C GLY A 13 13.42 -4.00 -47.05
N ALA A 14 13.10 -3.00 -46.23
CA ALA A 14 12.36 -3.21 -45.00
C ALA A 14 10.97 -3.67 -45.42
N GLU A 15 10.68 -4.96 -45.23
CA GLU A 15 9.30 -5.45 -45.31
C GLU A 15 8.45 -4.57 -44.39
N ALA A 16 7.51 -3.83 -44.97
CA ALA A 16 6.65 -2.95 -44.21
C ALA A 16 5.87 -3.81 -43.21
N GLU A 17 6.13 -3.61 -41.90
CA GLU A 17 5.38 -4.29 -40.85
C GLU A 17 3.88 -4.01 -41.03
N HIS A 18 3.08 -5.06 -40.98
CA HIS A 18 1.64 -4.97 -41.09
C HIS A 18 1.06 -4.29 -39.83
N ASP A 19 0.81 -2.98 -39.93
CA ASP A 19 0.21 -2.14 -38.87
C ASP A 19 -1.20 -1.65 -39.29
N PRO A 20 -2.26 -2.42 -38.98
CA PRO A 20 -3.62 -2.05 -39.34
C PRO A 20 -4.13 -0.90 -38.48
N HIS A 21 -4.62 0.16 -39.13
CA HIS A 21 -5.24 1.31 -38.47
C HIS A 21 -6.66 0.99 -37.97
N TYR A 22 -6.98 1.44 -36.77
CA TYR A 22 -8.32 1.34 -36.18
C TYR A 22 -8.81 2.70 -35.69
N ASP A 23 -10.04 3.07 -36.05
CA ASP A 23 -10.65 4.28 -35.53
C ASP A 23 -11.10 4.10 -34.06
N PRO A 24 -10.85 5.08 -33.18
CA PRO A 24 -11.17 4.97 -31.77
C PRO A 24 -12.69 5.02 -31.54
N VAL A 25 -13.23 4.01 -30.84
CA VAL A 25 -14.65 3.96 -30.45
C VAL A 25 -15.00 5.04 -29.42
N ILE A 26 -14.06 5.35 -28.52
CA ILE A 26 -14.19 6.38 -27.48
C ILE A 26 -12.92 7.21 -27.51
N LYS A 27 -13.07 8.54 -27.52
CA LYS A 27 -11.97 9.49 -27.34
C LYS A 27 -11.97 9.97 -25.90
N LEU A 28 -10.86 9.78 -25.19
CA LEU A 28 -10.64 10.37 -23.88
C LEU A 28 -10.23 11.83 -24.08
N GLU A 29 -11.17 12.75 -23.95
CA GLU A 29 -10.99 14.18 -24.30
C GLU A 29 -10.10 14.93 -23.31
N HIS A 30 -9.97 14.41 -22.08
CA HIS A 30 -9.24 15.05 -21.00
C HIS A 30 -8.27 14.07 -20.36
N GLN A 31 -7.02 14.52 -20.22
CA GLN A 31 -6.07 13.84 -19.36
C GLN A 31 -6.51 14.02 -17.91
N VAL A 32 -6.79 12.92 -17.22
CA VAL A 32 -7.14 12.93 -15.80
C VAL A 32 -5.86 13.01 -14.98
N GLU A 33 -5.80 13.95 -14.04
CA GLU A 33 -4.76 13.97 -13.02
C GLU A 33 -4.91 12.75 -12.11
N VAL A 34 -3.93 11.85 -12.15
CA VAL A 34 -3.94 10.63 -11.34
C VAL A 34 -3.14 10.89 -10.07
N LYS A 35 -3.81 10.79 -8.92
CA LYS A 35 -3.16 10.82 -7.60
C LYS A 35 -2.90 9.41 -7.11
N THR A 36 -1.76 9.22 -6.45
CA THR A 36 -1.38 7.93 -5.88
C THR A 36 -1.98 7.72 -4.48
N HIS A 37 -2.35 8.82 -3.82
CA HIS A 37 -2.76 8.87 -2.41
C HIS A 37 -1.65 8.41 -1.46
N GLU A 38 -0.41 8.73 -1.82
CA GLU A 38 0.83 8.46 -1.08
C GLU A 38 1.68 9.75 -0.94
N GLU A 39 1.17 10.91 -1.37
CA GLU A 39 1.88 12.19 -1.44
C GLU A 39 2.21 12.76 -0.05
N ASP A 40 1.38 12.42 0.95
CA ASP A 40 1.52 12.83 2.35
C ASP A 40 2.31 11.83 3.19
N GLU A 41 3.04 10.90 2.56
CA GLU A 41 3.79 9.86 3.23
C GLU A 41 5.26 9.82 2.81
N ASP A 42 6.14 9.52 3.76
CA ASP A 42 7.56 9.34 3.52
C ASP A 42 7.88 7.84 3.43
N VAL A 43 8.65 7.45 2.41
CA VAL A 43 9.12 6.07 2.24
C VAL A 43 10.23 5.79 3.25
N GLN A 44 9.93 5.02 4.30
CA GLN A 44 10.91 4.61 5.31
C GLN A 44 11.73 3.41 4.84
N PHE A 45 11.10 2.51 4.09
CA PHE A 45 11.71 1.30 3.60
C PHE A 45 11.16 0.95 2.23
N LYS A 46 12.00 0.40 1.36
CA LYS A 46 11.64 -0.08 0.03
C LYS A 46 12.52 -1.26 -0.35
N ILE A 47 11.91 -2.39 -0.71
CA ILE A 47 12.65 -3.54 -1.23
C ILE A 47 11.81 -4.37 -2.20
N ARG A 48 12.49 -5.07 -3.09
CA ARG A 48 11.87 -5.99 -4.04
C ARG A 48 11.39 -7.26 -3.33
N ALA A 49 10.15 -7.67 -3.57
CA ALA A 49 9.57 -8.89 -3.00
C ALA A 49 8.55 -9.57 -3.92
N LYS A 50 8.20 -10.82 -3.57
CA LYS A 50 7.05 -11.54 -4.09
C LYS A 50 6.09 -11.86 -2.95
N LEU A 51 4.82 -11.48 -3.11
CA LEU A 51 3.76 -11.66 -2.15
C LEU A 51 2.83 -12.80 -2.57
N PHE A 52 2.46 -13.62 -1.60
CA PHE A 52 1.52 -14.72 -1.73
C PHE A 52 0.37 -14.53 -0.73
N ARG A 53 -0.79 -15.05 -1.09
CA ARG A 53 -1.96 -15.16 -0.22
C ARG A 53 -2.30 -16.63 -0.03
N PHE A 54 -2.60 -17.03 1.20
CA PHE A 54 -3.11 -18.37 1.48
C PHE A 54 -4.60 -18.45 1.16
N ASP A 55 -4.96 -19.33 0.25
CA ASP A 55 -6.33 -19.62 -0.11
C ASP A 55 -6.89 -20.70 0.83
N LYS A 56 -7.85 -20.33 1.69
CA LYS A 56 -8.35 -21.24 2.74
C LYS A 56 -9.18 -22.40 2.20
N GLU A 57 -9.82 -22.22 1.05
CA GLU A 57 -10.68 -23.23 0.43
C GLU A 57 -9.83 -24.33 -0.23
N SER A 58 -8.89 -23.94 -1.09
CA SER A 58 -7.97 -24.86 -1.76
C SER A 58 -6.76 -25.27 -0.92
N LYS A 59 -6.56 -24.62 0.24
CA LYS A 59 -5.44 -24.86 1.17
C LYS A 59 -4.07 -24.72 0.52
N GLU A 60 -3.92 -23.73 -0.36
CA GLU A 60 -2.69 -23.51 -1.12
C GLU A 60 -2.24 -22.03 -1.10
N TRP A 61 -0.97 -21.81 -1.42
CA TRP A 61 -0.42 -20.47 -1.61
C TRP A 61 -0.61 -20.01 -3.06
N LYS A 62 -1.34 -18.92 -3.26
CA LYS A 62 -1.51 -18.26 -4.57
C LYS A 62 -0.65 -17.01 -4.64
N GLU A 63 0.01 -16.79 -5.78
CA GLU A 63 0.76 -15.54 -6.01
C GLU A 63 -0.22 -14.36 -6.01
N ARG A 64 0.04 -13.37 -5.16
CA ARG A 64 -0.78 -12.15 -5.06
C ARG A 64 -0.14 -11.03 -5.89
N GLY A 65 1.19 -10.92 -5.90
CA GLY A 65 1.90 -9.92 -6.71
C GLY A 65 3.42 -9.96 -6.54
N THR A 66 4.12 -9.44 -7.55
CA THR A 66 5.57 -9.21 -7.54
C THR A 66 5.84 -7.73 -7.79
N GLY A 67 6.71 -7.13 -6.97
CA GLY A 67 6.98 -5.69 -7.04
C GLY A 67 7.78 -5.18 -5.84
N ASP A 68 7.77 -3.87 -5.64
CA ASP A 68 8.42 -3.24 -4.50
C ASP A 68 7.45 -3.13 -3.33
N VAL A 69 7.79 -3.74 -2.19
CA VAL A 69 7.11 -3.51 -0.92
C VAL A 69 7.70 -2.26 -0.28
N ARG A 70 6.84 -1.38 0.21
CA ARG A 70 7.19 -0.11 0.85
C ARG A 70 6.55 0.02 2.21
N LEU A 71 7.30 0.56 3.17
CA LEU A 71 6.76 1.04 4.44
C LEU A 71 6.65 2.56 4.36
N LEU A 72 5.43 3.07 4.40
CA LEU A 72 5.10 4.47 4.19
C LEU A 72 4.66 5.08 5.51
N LYS A 73 5.32 6.15 5.96
CA LYS A 73 4.98 6.87 7.19
C LYS A 73 4.26 8.17 6.86
N HIS A 74 3.04 8.33 7.35
CA HIS A 74 2.26 9.54 7.15
C HIS A 74 2.90 10.74 7.87
N LYS A 75 3.02 11.87 7.17
CA LYS A 75 3.71 13.08 7.64
C LYS A 75 3.05 13.68 8.88
N GLU A 76 1.71 13.70 8.95
CA GLU A 76 0.98 14.22 10.11
C GLU A 76 0.75 13.18 11.20
N THR A 77 -0.01 12.12 10.90
CA THR A 77 -0.40 11.10 11.90
C THR A 77 0.73 10.22 12.40
N LYS A 78 1.90 10.26 11.73
CA LYS A 78 3.08 9.43 11.99
C LYS A 78 2.83 7.92 11.88
N LYS A 79 1.64 7.49 11.46
CA LYS A 79 1.28 6.09 11.24
C LYS A 79 2.02 5.54 10.03
N VAL A 80 2.43 4.28 10.12
CA VAL A 80 3.15 3.54 9.10
C VAL A 80 2.26 2.42 8.56
N ARG A 81 2.15 2.35 7.23
CA ARG A 81 1.47 1.27 6.51
C ARG A 81 2.41 0.57 5.53
N LEU A 82 2.10 -0.67 5.22
CA LEU A 82 2.73 -1.43 4.15
C LEU A 82 1.92 -1.25 2.88
N VAL A 83 2.57 -0.82 1.80
CA VAL A 83 1.98 -0.75 0.45
C VAL A 83 2.88 -1.50 -0.52
N MET A 84 2.28 -2.37 -1.33
CA MET A 84 2.98 -3.09 -2.39
C MET A 84 2.16 -3.01 -3.68
N ARG A 85 2.83 -2.72 -4.81
CA ARG A 85 2.22 -2.64 -6.14
C ARG A 85 2.86 -3.65 -7.07
N ARG A 86 2.05 -4.23 -7.96
CA ARG A 86 2.51 -5.15 -8.99
C ARG A 86 3.29 -4.40 -10.07
N ASP A 87 4.33 -5.04 -10.59
CA ASP A 87 5.03 -4.50 -11.76
C ASP A 87 4.10 -4.33 -12.96
N LYS A 88 4.44 -3.35 -13.79
CA LYS A 88 3.79 -3.00 -15.08
C LYS A 88 2.35 -2.49 -14.92
N THR A 89 1.49 -3.23 -14.21
CA THR A 89 0.09 -2.87 -13.98
C THR A 89 -0.09 -1.81 -12.88
N LEU A 90 0.89 -1.67 -11.98
CA LEU A 90 0.88 -0.75 -10.83
C LEU A 90 -0.31 -0.93 -9.86
N LYS A 91 -1.09 -2.01 -10.03
CA LYS A 91 -2.19 -2.39 -9.14
C LYS A 91 -1.66 -2.72 -7.77
N VAL A 92 -2.32 -2.21 -6.73
CA VAL A 92 -2.03 -2.52 -5.33
C VAL A 92 -2.28 -4.01 -5.10
N CYS A 93 -1.39 -4.68 -4.36
CA CYS A 93 -1.51 -6.08 -3.98
C CYS A 93 -1.34 -6.33 -2.47
N ALA A 94 -0.95 -5.30 -1.72
CA ALA A 94 -1.07 -5.21 -0.27
C ALA A 94 -1.21 -3.75 0.14
N ASN A 95 -2.10 -3.49 1.08
CA ASN A 95 -2.30 -2.18 1.70
C ASN A 95 -2.91 -2.37 3.09
N HIS A 96 -2.09 -2.28 4.14
CA HIS A 96 -2.53 -2.43 5.52
C HIS A 96 -1.59 -1.70 6.49
N PHE A 97 -2.12 -1.27 7.64
CA PHE A 97 -1.30 -0.73 8.72
C PHE A 97 -0.46 -1.81 9.39
N LEU A 98 0.70 -1.41 9.91
CA LEU A 98 1.57 -2.29 10.69
C LEU A 98 1.16 -2.25 12.17
N SER A 99 0.10 -2.98 12.52
CA SER A 99 -0.37 -3.11 13.90
C SER A 99 0.52 -4.07 14.70
N SER A 100 0.63 -3.85 16.02
CA SER A 100 1.54 -4.59 16.91
C SER A 100 1.19 -6.07 17.10
N ASP A 101 -0.01 -6.47 16.73
CA ASP A 101 -0.51 -7.85 16.77
C ASP A 101 -0.03 -8.70 15.58
N ILE A 102 0.40 -8.07 14.48
CA ILE A 102 0.96 -8.77 13.32
C ILE A 102 2.33 -9.35 13.70
N LYS A 103 2.52 -10.65 13.53
CA LYS A 103 3.80 -11.32 13.82
C LYS A 103 4.35 -11.98 12.57
N LEU A 104 5.56 -11.60 12.18
CA LEU A 104 6.31 -12.29 11.14
C LEU A 104 6.78 -13.64 11.68
N GLN A 105 6.33 -14.73 11.06
CA GLN A 105 6.72 -16.10 11.37
C GLN A 105 7.55 -16.68 10.23
N PRO A 106 8.63 -17.44 10.52
CA PRO A 106 9.42 -18.06 9.47
C PRO A 106 8.59 -19.06 8.68
N ASN A 107 8.76 -19.09 7.35
CA ASN A 107 8.10 -20.09 6.51
C ASN A 107 8.91 -21.40 6.50
N VAL A 108 8.23 -22.55 6.66
CA VAL A 108 8.90 -23.85 6.63
C VAL A 108 9.57 -24.06 5.27
N GLY A 109 10.86 -24.39 5.29
CA GLY A 109 11.65 -24.65 4.08
C GLY A 109 12.09 -23.38 3.32
N SER A 110 11.98 -22.19 3.91
CA SER A 110 12.53 -20.95 3.34
C SER A 110 13.18 -20.08 4.41
N ASP A 111 14.45 -19.73 4.21
CA ASP A 111 15.21 -18.75 5.00
C ASP A 111 14.94 -17.28 4.60
N ARG A 112 14.29 -17.08 3.45
CA ARG A 112 14.02 -15.76 2.85
C ARG A 112 12.54 -15.41 2.74
N SER A 113 11.68 -16.02 3.56
CA SER A 113 10.24 -15.76 3.54
C SER A 113 9.65 -15.63 4.94
N TRP A 114 8.72 -14.69 5.10
CA TRP A 114 7.91 -14.53 6.31
C TRP A 114 6.44 -14.78 6.01
N VAL A 115 5.72 -15.38 6.97
CA VAL A 115 4.28 -15.58 6.97
C VAL A 115 3.66 -14.75 8.09
N TYR A 116 2.55 -14.06 7.82
CA TYR A 116 1.86 -13.26 8.81
C TYR A 116 0.37 -13.13 8.49
N ASN A 117 -0.42 -12.82 9.53
CA ASN A 117 -1.85 -12.56 9.39
C ASN A 117 -2.11 -11.06 9.47
N VAL A 118 -2.99 -10.57 8.60
CA VAL A 118 -3.49 -9.21 8.57
C VAL A 118 -5.00 -9.26 8.80
N THR A 119 -5.52 -8.40 9.67
CA THR A 119 -6.95 -8.35 9.99
C THR A 119 -7.75 -7.49 9.01
N ALA A 120 -7.12 -6.49 8.40
CA ALA A 120 -7.73 -5.54 7.48
C ALA A 120 -6.75 -5.09 6.39
N ASP A 121 -6.57 -5.92 5.36
CA ASP A 121 -5.93 -5.51 4.10
C ASP A 121 -6.98 -4.92 3.15
N VAL A 122 -6.71 -3.75 2.58
CA VAL A 122 -7.64 -3.02 1.70
C VAL A 122 -7.14 -2.97 0.25
N SER A 123 -6.28 -3.90 -0.17
CA SER A 123 -5.71 -3.87 -1.53
C SER A 123 -6.72 -4.05 -2.65
N ASP A 124 -7.86 -4.70 -2.36
CA ASP A 124 -8.97 -4.91 -3.30
C ASP A 124 -10.20 -4.03 -3.00
N GLY A 125 -10.04 -2.98 -2.19
CA GLY A 125 -11.06 -1.95 -1.92
C GLY A 125 -11.69 -2.06 -0.53
N GLU A 126 -12.16 -3.25 -0.15
CA GLU A 126 -12.76 -3.50 1.17
C GLU A 126 -11.75 -4.09 2.16
N PRO A 127 -11.88 -3.86 3.48
CA PRO A 127 -11.03 -4.49 4.48
C PRO A 127 -11.27 -6.00 4.57
N VAL A 128 -10.24 -6.80 4.30
CA VAL A 128 -10.30 -8.26 4.34
C VAL A 128 -9.19 -8.82 5.22
N ALA A 129 -9.52 -9.82 6.03
CA ALA A 129 -8.55 -10.58 6.81
C ALA A 129 -7.80 -11.58 5.92
N GLU A 130 -6.48 -11.47 5.87
CA GLU A 130 -5.62 -12.21 4.95
C GLU A 130 -4.47 -12.91 5.68
N THR A 131 -4.14 -14.12 5.24
CA THR A 131 -2.89 -14.79 5.62
C THR A 131 -1.91 -14.64 4.46
N LEU A 132 -0.86 -13.85 4.68
CA LEU A 132 0.10 -13.46 3.66
C LEU A 132 1.44 -14.14 3.89
N ALA A 133 2.13 -14.43 2.79
CA ALA A 133 3.55 -14.78 2.82
C ALA A 133 4.31 -13.86 1.88
N ILE A 134 5.43 -13.30 2.35
CA ILE A 134 6.29 -12.43 1.56
C ILE A 134 7.67 -13.07 1.45
N ARG A 135 8.18 -13.15 0.22
CA ARG A 135 9.48 -13.76 -0.12
C ARG A 135 10.40 -12.73 -0.74
N PHE A 136 11.66 -12.76 -0.31
CA PHE A 136 12.73 -11.87 -0.78
C PHE A 136 13.75 -12.63 -1.62
N ALA A 137 14.67 -11.88 -2.25
CA ALA A 137 15.70 -12.46 -3.09
C ALA A 137 16.66 -13.38 -2.30
N ASN A 138 17.03 -12.97 -1.09
CA ASN A 138 17.95 -13.67 -0.20
C ASN A 138 17.53 -13.49 1.27
N SER A 139 18.19 -14.20 2.19
CA SER A 139 17.92 -14.16 3.63
C SER A 139 18.26 -12.80 4.24
N GLU A 140 19.34 -12.16 3.81
CA GLU A 140 19.73 -10.80 4.25
C GLU A 140 18.61 -9.78 4.05
N ASN A 141 17.98 -9.77 2.87
CA ASN A 141 16.85 -8.90 2.56
C ASN A 141 15.61 -9.24 3.40
N ALA A 142 15.40 -10.52 3.72
CA ALA A 142 14.30 -10.93 4.57
C ALA A 142 14.48 -10.47 6.02
N GLU A 143 15.70 -10.57 6.57
CA GLU A 143 16.02 -10.06 7.91
C GLU A 143 15.98 -8.54 7.96
N LEU A 144 16.46 -7.86 6.91
CA LEU A 144 16.35 -6.40 6.81
C LEU A 144 14.88 -5.96 6.80
N PHE A 145 14.02 -6.62 6.02
CA PHE A 145 12.58 -6.35 6.04
C PHE A 145 11.99 -6.57 7.43
N LYS A 146 12.33 -7.68 8.10
CA LYS A 146 11.81 -7.96 9.44
C LYS A 146 12.20 -6.88 10.44
N LYS A 147 13.46 -6.45 10.44
CA LYS A 147 13.96 -5.36 11.29
C LYS A 147 13.15 -4.07 11.08
N GLU A 148 12.98 -3.64 9.84
CA GLU A 148 12.27 -2.40 9.52
C GLU A 148 10.77 -2.51 9.78
N PHE A 149 10.18 -3.71 9.59
CA PHE A 149 8.80 -4.00 9.91
C PHE A 149 8.54 -3.87 11.41
N GLU A 150 9.37 -4.49 12.25
CA GLU A 150 9.26 -4.43 13.71
C GLU A 150 9.51 -3.00 14.24
N ALA A 151 10.48 -2.27 13.66
CA ALA A 151 10.70 -0.87 13.99
C ALA A 151 9.48 0.01 13.65
N ALA A 152 8.84 -0.23 12.51
CA ALA A 152 7.62 0.47 12.12
C ALA A 152 6.41 0.14 13.02
N GLN A 153 6.30 -1.10 13.51
CA GLN A 153 5.29 -1.47 14.50
C GLN A 153 5.46 -0.70 15.81
N GLU A 154 6.71 -0.56 16.29
CA GLU A 154 6.99 0.21 17.49
C GLU A 154 6.69 1.71 17.29
N ALA A 155 7.04 2.27 16.13
CA ALA A 155 6.67 3.64 15.77
C ALA A 155 5.13 3.85 15.76
N ASN A 156 4.37 2.87 15.25
CA ASN A 156 2.90 2.91 15.27
C ASN A 156 2.32 2.86 16.67
N LYS A 157 2.93 2.07 17.56
CA LYS A 157 2.52 1.99 18.97
C LYS A 157 2.73 3.33 19.68
N GLN A 158 3.84 4.02 19.42
CA GLN A 158 4.12 5.35 19.97
C GLN A 158 3.11 6.39 19.45
N ALA A 159 2.87 6.42 18.14
CA ALA A 159 1.88 7.33 17.53
C ALA A 159 0.44 7.09 18.02
N ALA A 160 0.11 5.86 18.46
CA ALA A 160 -1.18 5.55 19.08
C ALA A 160 -1.25 5.98 20.56
N GLY A 161 -0.12 5.99 21.27
CA GLY A 161 -0.01 6.42 22.66
C GLY A 161 -0.04 7.95 22.83
N GLU A 162 0.48 8.70 21.86
CA GLU A 162 0.52 10.17 21.86
C GLU A 162 -0.87 10.82 21.69
N LYS A 163 -1.90 10.06 21.28
CA LYS A 163 -3.28 10.56 21.08
C LYS A 163 -4.19 10.55 22.31
N LYS A 164 -3.64 10.42 23.52
CA LYS A 164 -4.45 10.35 24.78
C LYS A 164 -4.44 11.61 25.65
N ASP A 165 -3.91 12.74 25.18
CA ASP A 165 -3.88 13.97 25.98
C ASP A 165 -4.16 15.24 25.17
N ASP A 166 -5.33 15.29 24.51
CA ASP A 166 -5.91 16.57 24.05
C ASP A 166 -7.45 16.52 24.10
N GLY A 167 -7.98 16.90 25.27
CA GLY A 167 -9.20 17.72 25.41
C GLY A 167 -10.59 17.13 25.11
N ASP A 168 -11.27 16.64 26.16
CA ASP A 168 -12.66 17.04 26.42
C ASP A 168 -12.83 17.32 27.92
N ALA A 169 -12.52 18.55 28.30
CA ALA A 169 -12.81 19.11 29.62
C ALA A 169 -13.18 20.59 29.47
N THR A 170 -14.19 20.87 28.64
CA THR A 170 -14.87 22.17 28.62
C THR A 170 -16.33 22.01 28.20
N ALA A 171 -17.13 21.40 29.07
CA ALA A 171 -18.55 21.71 29.17
C ALA A 171 -18.80 22.26 30.57
N LYS A 172 -18.91 23.59 30.63
CA LYS A 172 -19.21 24.36 31.82
C LYS A 172 -20.50 23.87 32.47
N LYS A 173 -20.34 23.62 33.77
CA LYS A 173 -21.31 23.83 34.85
C LYS A 173 -22.13 25.11 34.60
N GLU A 174 -23.41 24.98 34.26
CA GLU A 174 -24.47 26.00 34.35
C GLU A 174 -25.79 25.36 33.88
N ASP A 175 -26.50 24.70 34.80
CA ASP A 175 -27.97 24.80 35.00
C ASP A 175 -28.38 23.83 36.12
N ALA A 176 -28.33 24.33 37.36
CA ALA A 176 -28.86 23.63 38.53
C ALA A 176 -29.26 24.66 39.59
N ASP A 177 -30.10 25.63 39.22
CA ASP A 177 -30.80 26.50 40.18
C ASP A 177 -32.05 27.13 39.55
N ALA A 178 -33.07 26.31 39.26
CA ALA A 178 -34.41 26.78 38.89
C ALA A 178 -35.50 25.69 39.03
N ALA A 179 -35.56 24.96 40.14
CA ALA A 179 -36.69 24.06 40.42
C ALA A 179 -36.92 23.80 41.91
N SER A 180 -36.93 24.86 42.73
CA SER A 180 -37.50 24.79 44.08
C SER A 180 -38.03 26.17 44.52
N LYS A 181 -39.08 26.64 43.85
CA LYS A 181 -40.03 27.65 44.37
C LYS A 181 -41.21 27.81 43.40
N ALA A 182 -42.10 26.83 43.45
CA ALA A 182 -43.43 26.92 42.84
C ALA A 182 -44.47 26.19 43.71
N GLU A 183 -44.52 26.52 45.00
CA GLU A 183 -45.65 26.23 45.88
C GLU A 183 -45.68 27.27 47.02
N GLU A 184 -46.10 28.50 46.72
CA GLU A 184 -46.80 29.40 47.65
C GLU A 184 -47.21 30.70 46.93
N LYS A 185 -48.41 30.71 46.33
CA LYS A 185 -49.35 31.85 46.22
C LYS A 185 -50.43 31.61 45.18
N LYS A 186 -51.59 31.18 45.67
CA LYS A 186 -52.96 31.49 45.21
C LYS A 186 -53.81 31.41 46.48
N GLU A 187 -54.15 32.50 47.15
CA GLU A 187 -55.25 33.41 46.81
C GLU A 187 -55.94 33.21 45.45
#